data_AF-A0A437AGP2-F1
#
_entry.id   AF-A0A437AGP2-F1
#
_cell.length_a   1.000
_cell.length_b   1.000
_cell.length_c   1.000
_cell.angle_alpha   90.00
_cell.angle_beta   90.00
_cell.angle_gamma   90.00
#
_symmetry.space_group_name_H-M   'P 1'
#
loop_
_entity.id
_entity.type
_entity.pdbx_description
1 polymer ?
#
loop_
_entity_poly.entity_id
_entity_poly.type
_entity_poly.pdbx_seq_one_letter_code
_entity_poly.pdbx_strand_id
1 'polypeptide(L)'
;MNKYQLRIVNRSGVPRRFFFFTAPPKFSESVAPGDIYTNTWVSVYVANNAAATITTQLDFYAFCGPKAEVNGKTTISTGSPRVEAAKLGSTNAKESSYLTYWDKENRNFRWDDKKQPDSAAPGCYSITTDHGFAIKDKVTIGLAMMKTGDGFPTPVAVVNAQPGMKYNIAPAVKFYVATGDKRYGELFDFVTQSTESGEYDFSATGDGNGYNTSDITYDSHGAWSETKYKSQSLFALAGLGDGAEPSTAFKFSRPILAQHTQNVLYDAARRALSELKYKHWPLEFWEDGKALTVKYEFPAENGDDDHLLSLRLLGKGSRSLRGDLGNTSLGAPAVPKALASALDDKINAISGELPYGET
;
A
#
# COMPACT_ATOMS: atom_id res chain seq x y z
N MET A 1 -0.61 -0.66 8.14
CA MET A 1 -1.13 -0.38 6.78
C MET A 1 0.02 0.07 5.89
N ASN A 2 0.12 -0.46 4.67
CA ASN A 2 1.27 -0.21 3.79
C ASN A 2 1.08 1.13 3.05
N LYS A 3 2.05 2.03 3.21
CA LYS A 3 2.13 3.30 2.46
C LYS A 3 2.97 3.09 1.20
N TYR A 4 2.48 3.59 0.08
CA TYR A 4 3.13 3.55 -1.22
C TYR A 4 3.58 4.96 -1.63
N GLN A 5 4.79 5.06 -2.17
CA GLN A 5 5.37 6.30 -2.67
C GLN A 5 5.68 6.17 -4.16
N LEU A 6 4.99 6.95 -4.98
CA LEU A 6 5.18 7.03 -6.43
C LEU A 6 5.97 8.31 -6.71
N ARG A 7 7.23 8.19 -7.12
CA ARG A 7 8.08 9.34 -7.40
C ARG A 7 8.35 9.47 -8.89
N ILE A 8 8.02 10.66 -9.42
CA ILE A 8 8.30 11.06 -10.79
C ILE A 8 9.42 12.11 -10.81
N VAL A 9 10.41 11.92 -11.67
CA VAL A 9 11.44 12.91 -11.99
C VAL A 9 11.20 13.47 -13.39
N ASN A 10 11.06 14.79 -13.50
CA ASN A 10 10.93 15.45 -14.80
C ASN A 10 12.31 15.85 -15.33
N ARG A 11 12.74 15.22 -16.42
CA ARG A 11 13.94 15.59 -17.19
C ARG A 11 13.61 15.94 -18.64
N SER A 12 12.39 16.43 -18.89
CA SER A 12 11.93 16.71 -20.25
C SER A 12 12.52 17.96 -20.90
N GLY A 13 13.40 18.68 -20.21
CA GLY A 13 13.95 19.95 -20.66
C GLY A 13 13.05 21.16 -20.35
N VAL A 14 11.77 20.93 -20.01
CA VAL A 14 10.80 21.96 -19.67
C VAL A 14 9.94 21.56 -18.46
N PRO A 15 9.36 22.51 -17.73
CA PRO A 15 8.34 22.19 -16.74
C PRO A 15 7.13 21.49 -17.39
N ARG A 16 6.53 20.51 -16.69
CA ARG A 16 5.42 19.71 -17.19
C ARG A 16 4.36 19.51 -16.11
N ARG A 17 3.11 19.33 -16.54
CA ARG A 17 2.07 18.72 -15.71
C ARG A 17 2.05 17.21 -15.91
N PHE A 18 1.97 16.51 -14.80
CA PHE A 18 1.82 15.07 -14.73
C PHE A 18 0.51 14.76 -14.05
N PHE A 19 -0.15 13.69 -14.49
CA PHE A 19 -1.31 13.17 -13.79
C PHE A 19 -1.19 11.67 -13.58
N PHE A 20 -1.74 11.22 -12.46
CA PHE A 20 -1.69 9.84 -12.00
C PHE A 20 -3.08 9.23 -12.08
N PHE A 21 -3.11 7.95 -12.39
CA PHE A 21 -4.32 7.14 -12.44
C PHE A 21 -3.98 5.68 -12.13
N THR A 22 -5.00 4.85 -11.95
CA THR A 22 -4.81 3.44 -11.59
C THR A 22 -5.13 2.53 -12.78
N ALA A 23 -4.60 1.31 -12.76
CA ALA A 23 -5.17 0.25 -13.56
C ALA A 23 -6.66 0.08 -13.20
N PRO A 24 -7.53 -0.23 -14.18
CA PRO A 24 -8.91 -0.55 -13.91
C PRO A 24 -9.00 -1.74 -12.92
N PRO A 25 -9.89 -1.68 -11.91
CA PRO A 25 -10.16 -2.84 -11.08
C PRO A 25 -10.80 -3.94 -11.93
N LYS A 26 -10.66 -5.20 -11.49
CA LYS A 26 -11.39 -6.30 -12.11
C LYS A 26 -12.81 -6.33 -11.54
N PHE A 27 -13.80 -6.11 -12.39
CA PHE A 27 -15.20 -6.35 -12.05
C PHE A 27 -15.56 -7.83 -12.25
N SER A 28 -16.66 -8.27 -11.65
CA SER A 28 -17.29 -9.55 -12.00
C SER A 28 -17.54 -9.63 -13.51
N GLU A 29 -17.62 -10.86 -14.05
CA GLU A 29 -17.64 -11.17 -15.49
C GLU A 29 -18.74 -10.48 -16.32
N SER A 30 -19.68 -9.80 -15.68
CA SER A 30 -20.77 -9.04 -16.30
C SER A 30 -20.35 -7.67 -16.88
N VAL A 31 -19.12 -7.19 -16.64
CA VAL A 31 -18.65 -5.88 -17.14
C VAL A 31 -17.50 -6.08 -18.13
N ALA A 32 -17.65 -5.58 -19.35
CA ALA A 32 -16.58 -5.63 -20.34
C ALA A 32 -15.47 -4.62 -19.98
N PRO A 33 -14.18 -4.93 -20.25
CA PRO A 33 -13.09 -4.00 -19.95
C PRO A 33 -13.24 -2.60 -20.56
N GLY A 34 -13.87 -2.48 -21.74
CA GLY A 34 -14.14 -1.21 -22.40
C GLY A 34 -15.25 -0.37 -21.77
N ASP A 35 -16.02 -0.94 -20.84
CA ASP A 35 -17.07 -0.24 -20.10
C ASP A 35 -16.57 0.31 -18.75
N ILE A 36 -15.27 0.11 -18.44
CA ILE A 36 -14.63 0.65 -17.25
C ILE A 36 -13.92 1.95 -17.64
N TYR A 37 -14.33 3.02 -16.99
CA TYR A 37 -13.74 4.34 -17.18
C TYR A 37 -12.78 4.65 -16.04
N THR A 38 -11.61 5.18 -16.36
CA THR A 38 -10.61 5.58 -15.38
C THR A 38 -10.59 7.10 -15.23
N ASN A 39 -10.32 7.56 -14.01
CA ASN A 39 -10.25 8.97 -13.67
C ASN A 39 -8.82 9.40 -13.37
N THR A 40 -8.54 10.69 -13.58
CA THR A 40 -7.34 11.31 -13.01
C THR A 40 -7.48 11.36 -11.50
N TRP A 41 -6.61 10.65 -10.81
CA TRP A 41 -6.57 10.60 -9.35
C TRP A 41 -5.78 11.77 -8.76
N VAL A 42 -4.60 12.07 -9.32
CA VAL A 42 -3.75 13.19 -8.84
C VAL A 42 -3.18 13.94 -10.04
N SER A 43 -3.06 15.26 -9.95
CA SER A 43 -2.38 16.10 -10.95
C SER A 43 -1.36 16.99 -10.25
N VAL A 44 -0.14 17.05 -10.79
CA VAL A 44 0.98 17.80 -10.22
C VAL A 44 1.78 18.52 -11.30
N TYR A 45 2.27 19.71 -10.98
CA TYR A 45 3.23 20.43 -11.81
C TYR A 45 4.65 20.17 -11.30
N VAL A 46 5.55 19.78 -12.18
CA VAL A 46 6.94 19.47 -11.84
C VAL A 46 7.86 20.27 -12.74
N ALA A 47 8.69 21.13 -12.13
CA ALA A 47 9.71 21.89 -12.85
C ALA A 47 10.71 20.96 -13.55
N ASN A 48 11.39 21.46 -14.58
CA ASN A 48 12.46 20.69 -15.20
C ASN A 48 13.57 20.38 -14.17
N ASN A 49 14.12 19.17 -14.22
CA ASN A 49 15.09 18.62 -13.27
C ASN A 49 14.60 18.52 -11.81
N ALA A 50 13.29 18.67 -11.56
CA ALA A 50 12.68 18.46 -10.26
C ALA A 50 11.98 17.09 -10.17
N ALA A 51 11.52 16.75 -8.98
CA ALA A 51 10.74 15.54 -8.73
C ALA A 51 9.49 15.85 -7.90
N ALA A 52 8.46 15.03 -8.04
CA ALA A 52 7.30 15.01 -7.18
C ALA A 52 7.07 13.60 -6.66
N THR A 53 6.65 13.48 -5.40
CA THR A 53 6.32 12.20 -4.76
C THR A 53 4.85 12.21 -4.35
N ILE A 54 4.09 11.23 -4.82
CA ILE A 54 2.73 10.98 -4.39
C ILE A 54 2.76 9.87 -3.35
N THR A 55 2.18 10.14 -2.17
CA THR A 55 2.06 9.13 -1.10
C THR A 55 0.61 8.71 -0.95
N THR A 56 0.38 7.40 -0.88
CA THR A 56 -0.95 6.82 -0.70
C THR A 56 -0.95 5.62 0.22
N GLN A 57 -2.11 5.33 0.77
CA GLN A 57 -2.40 4.09 1.49
C GLN A 57 -3.33 3.26 0.60
N LEU A 58 -3.19 1.93 0.63
CA LEU A 58 -4.10 1.05 -0.13
C LEU A 58 -5.43 0.85 0.57
N ASP A 59 -6.06 1.97 0.89
CA ASP A 59 -7.45 2.01 1.28
C ASP A 59 -8.30 2.22 0.05
N PHE A 60 -9.09 1.20 -0.23
CA PHE A 60 -10.03 1.19 -1.33
C PHE A 60 -11.40 1.53 -0.80
N TYR A 61 -12.07 2.49 -1.42
CA TYR A 61 -13.38 2.94 -1.00
C TYR A 61 -14.38 2.59 -2.09
N ALA A 62 -15.52 2.03 -1.69
CA ALA A 62 -16.63 1.87 -2.62
C ALA A 62 -17.14 3.25 -3.04
N PHE A 63 -17.42 3.41 -4.34
CA PHE A 63 -17.97 4.65 -4.90
C PHE A 63 -19.33 4.38 -5.53
N CYS A 64 -20.27 5.30 -5.32
CA CYS A 64 -21.49 5.42 -6.12
C CYS A 64 -21.70 6.90 -6.46
N GLY A 65 -22.24 7.18 -7.63
CA GLY A 65 -22.43 8.55 -8.05
C GLY A 65 -23.46 8.73 -9.15
N PRO A 66 -23.86 9.98 -9.40
CA PRO A 66 -24.74 10.32 -10.50
C PRO A 66 -24.08 10.02 -11.85
N LYS A 67 -24.82 10.41 -12.89
CA LYS A 67 -24.46 10.26 -14.29
C LYS A 67 -23.06 10.78 -14.60
N ALA A 68 -22.20 9.89 -15.08
CA ALA A 68 -20.96 10.26 -15.75
C ALA A 68 -21.11 9.93 -17.24
N GLU A 69 -21.11 10.95 -18.10
CA GLU A 69 -20.98 10.72 -19.54
C GLU A 69 -19.51 10.74 -19.91
N VAL A 70 -19.02 9.77 -20.69
CA VAL A 70 -17.62 9.77 -21.10
C VAL A 70 -17.54 10.43 -22.48
N ASN A 71 -17.38 11.74 -22.47
CA ASN A 71 -17.18 12.58 -23.64
C ASN A 71 -15.79 13.23 -23.63
N GLY A 72 -14.81 12.58 -22.98
CA GLY A 72 -13.40 12.98 -22.95
C GLY A 72 -13.08 14.27 -22.19
N LYS A 73 -14.09 14.92 -21.61
CA LYS A 73 -13.99 16.15 -20.79
C LYS A 73 -14.85 16.11 -19.54
N THR A 74 -15.45 14.97 -19.23
CA THR A 74 -16.35 14.85 -18.09
C THR A 74 -15.53 14.64 -16.84
N THR A 75 -15.77 15.49 -15.85
CA THR A 75 -15.25 15.33 -14.51
C THR A 75 -16.34 14.70 -13.66
N ILE A 76 -16.04 13.58 -13.00
CA ILE A 76 -16.87 13.11 -11.90
C ILE A 76 -16.48 13.95 -10.68
N SER A 77 -17.13 15.10 -10.52
CA SER A 77 -16.96 15.95 -9.34
C SER A 77 -18.01 15.68 -8.26
N THR A 78 -19.08 14.96 -8.62
CA THR A 78 -20.22 14.66 -7.74
C THR A 78 -20.34 13.16 -7.58
N GLY A 79 -20.44 12.70 -6.33
CA GLY A 79 -20.52 11.29 -5.98
C GLY A 79 -20.34 11.10 -4.48
N SER A 80 -20.69 9.91 -4.00
CA SER A 80 -20.61 9.54 -2.59
C SER A 80 -19.66 8.35 -2.46
N PRO A 81 -18.36 8.57 -2.23
CA PRO A 81 -17.51 7.49 -1.74
C PRO A 81 -17.99 7.08 -0.34
N ARG A 82 -17.81 5.80 0.03
CA ARG A 82 -17.91 5.41 1.44
C ARG A 82 -16.79 6.09 2.23
N VAL A 83 -17.07 6.45 3.47
CA VAL A 83 -16.09 7.08 4.38
C VAL A 83 -15.11 6.05 4.94
N GLU A 84 -15.55 4.80 5.07
CA GLU A 84 -14.73 3.69 5.55
C GLU A 84 -14.12 2.91 4.37
N ALA A 85 -12.87 2.50 4.55
CA ALA A 85 -12.19 1.63 3.60
C ALA A 85 -12.88 0.27 3.53
N ALA A 86 -13.02 -0.26 2.33
CA ALA A 86 -13.59 -1.56 2.08
C ALA A 86 -12.64 -2.67 2.53
N LYS A 87 -13.15 -3.58 3.34
CA LYS A 87 -12.47 -4.83 3.66
C LYS A 87 -12.66 -5.79 2.50
N LEU A 88 -11.55 -6.28 1.96
CA LEU A 88 -11.57 -7.23 0.85
C LEU A 88 -11.82 -8.63 1.40
N GLY A 89 -12.71 -9.38 0.75
CA GLY A 89 -12.99 -10.77 1.12
C GLY A 89 -11.74 -11.63 1.07
N SER A 90 -11.72 -12.70 1.85
CA SER A 90 -10.70 -13.75 1.80
C SER A 90 -11.35 -15.10 1.46
N THR A 91 -10.54 -16.15 1.34
CA THR A 91 -11.07 -17.53 1.20
C THR A 91 -11.92 -17.95 2.40
N ASN A 92 -11.66 -17.39 3.58
CA ASN A 92 -12.24 -17.83 4.84
C ASN A 92 -13.26 -16.82 5.41
N ALA A 93 -13.28 -15.60 4.89
CA ALA A 93 -14.18 -14.55 5.35
C ALA A 93 -14.79 -13.80 4.16
N LYS A 94 -16.11 -13.66 4.18
CA LYS A 94 -16.81 -12.70 3.35
C LYS A 94 -16.74 -11.36 4.07
N GLU A 95 -16.41 -10.31 3.33
CA GLU A 95 -16.21 -8.95 3.87
C GLU A 95 -17.13 -7.96 3.12
N SER A 96 -16.74 -6.68 3.13
CA SER A 96 -17.58 -5.53 2.83
C SER A 96 -18.52 -5.70 1.63
N SER A 97 -19.81 -5.53 1.91
CA SER A 97 -20.87 -5.44 0.88
C SER A 97 -21.70 -4.18 1.09
N TYR A 98 -21.99 -3.47 0.00
CA TYR A 98 -22.70 -2.21 0.05
C TYR A 98 -23.94 -2.26 -0.83
N LEU A 99 -25.05 -1.74 -0.31
CA LEU A 99 -26.29 -1.57 -1.06
C LEU A 99 -26.40 -0.11 -1.52
N THR A 100 -26.78 0.11 -2.78
CA THR A 100 -27.17 1.45 -3.26
C THR A 100 -28.68 1.61 -3.22
N TYR A 101 -29.12 2.86 -3.22
CA TYR A 101 -30.51 3.26 -3.24
C TYR A 101 -30.71 4.39 -4.25
N TRP A 102 -31.76 4.27 -5.07
CA TRP A 102 -32.23 5.31 -5.96
C TRP A 102 -33.34 6.11 -5.28
N ASP A 103 -33.00 7.33 -4.90
CA ASP A 103 -33.95 8.31 -4.40
C ASP A 103 -34.76 8.87 -5.58
N LYS A 104 -35.98 8.36 -5.76
CA LYS A 104 -36.88 8.76 -6.85
C LYS A 104 -37.31 10.23 -6.76
N GLU A 105 -37.46 10.76 -5.55
CA GLU A 105 -37.93 12.12 -5.31
C GLU A 105 -36.86 13.13 -5.71
N ASN A 106 -35.62 12.88 -5.30
CA ASN A 106 -34.49 13.76 -5.57
C ASN A 106 -33.70 13.38 -6.83
N ARG A 107 -34.09 12.28 -7.50
CA ARG A 107 -33.38 11.66 -8.63
C ARG A 107 -31.88 11.47 -8.34
N ASN A 108 -31.58 10.97 -7.15
CA ASN A 108 -30.21 10.85 -6.66
C ASN A 108 -29.84 9.40 -6.40
N PHE A 109 -28.64 9.03 -6.84
CA PHE A 109 -28.07 7.71 -6.60
C PHE A 109 -27.11 7.78 -5.43
N ARG A 110 -27.43 7.06 -4.35
CA ARG A 110 -26.69 7.12 -3.09
C ARG A 110 -26.57 5.74 -2.46
N TRP A 111 -25.87 5.68 -1.34
CA TRP A 111 -25.82 4.50 -0.51
C TRP A 111 -27.15 4.28 0.22
N ASP A 112 -27.57 3.02 0.36
CA ASP A 112 -28.56 2.62 1.35
C ASP A 112 -27.84 2.47 2.71
N ASP A 113 -28.52 2.93 3.76
CA ASP A 113 -28.05 2.84 5.16
C ASP A 113 -28.38 1.48 5.78
N LYS A 114 -29.19 0.64 5.10
CA LYS A 114 -29.43 -0.73 5.52
C LYS A 114 -28.14 -1.53 5.48
N LYS A 115 -27.86 -2.20 6.61
CA LYS A 115 -26.74 -3.13 6.72
C LYS A 115 -26.98 -4.32 5.78
N GLN A 116 -26.05 -4.54 4.86
CA GLN A 116 -26.01 -5.72 4.01
C GLN A 116 -25.10 -6.77 4.66
N PRO A 117 -25.47 -8.07 4.66
CA PRO A 117 -24.55 -9.12 5.04
C PRO A 117 -23.30 -9.11 4.17
N ASP A 118 -22.16 -9.31 4.80
CA ASP A 118 -20.89 -9.44 4.09
C ASP A 118 -20.92 -10.65 3.16
N SER A 119 -20.56 -10.42 1.90
CA SER A 119 -20.82 -11.36 0.80
C SER A 119 -19.83 -11.22 -0.36
N ALA A 120 -18.76 -10.44 -0.18
CA ALA A 120 -17.77 -10.21 -1.23
C ALA A 120 -16.92 -11.46 -1.53
N ALA A 121 -16.56 -11.65 -2.80
CA ALA A 121 -15.63 -12.70 -3.20
C ALA A 121 -14.21 -12.45 -2.65
N PRO A 122 -13.34 -13.49 -2.57
CA PRO A 122 -11.94 -13.30 -2.19
C PRO A 122 -11.25 -12.23 -3.07
N GLY A 123 -10.51 -11.32 -2.44
CA GLY A 123 -9.83 -10.20 -3.09
C GLY A 123 -10.75 -9.05 -3.54
N CYS A 124 -12.06 -9.13 -3.25
CA CYS A 124 -13.04 -8.14 -3.69
C CYS A 124 -13.76 -7.49 -2.51
N TYR A 125 -14.36 -6.32 -2.75
CA TYR A 125 -15.58 -5.91 -2.04
C TYR A 125 -16.76 -6.02 -3.01
N SER A 126 -18.00 -5.87 -2.51
CA SER A 126 -19.17 -5.93 -3.40
C SER A 126 -20.10 -4.73 -3.27
N ILE A 127 -20.69 -4.34 -4.41
CA ILE A 127 -21.78 -3.35 -4.49
C ILE A 127 -22.99 -4.04 -5.10
N THR A 128 -24.12 -3.99 -4.42
CA THR A 128 -25.42 -4.40 -4.95
C THR A 128 -26.24 -3.15 -5.24
N THR A 129 -26.75 -3.06 -6.47
CA THR A 129 -27.59 -1.96 -6.89
C THR A 129 -29.06 -2.30 -6.76
N ASP A 130 -29.88 -1.35 -6.31
CA ASP A 130 -31.33 -1.51 -6.28
C ASP A 130 -31.96 -1.54 -7.70
N HIS A 131 -33.26 -1.79 -7.75
CA HIS A 131 -34.06 -1.77 -8.98
C HIS A 131 -34.71 -0.39 -9.24
N GLY A 132 -34.32 0.64 -8.49
CA GLY A 132 -35.06 1.90 -8.45
C GLY A 132 -34.83 2.81 -9.66
N PHE A 133 -33.73 2.59 -10.39
CA PHE A 133 -33.32 3.35 -11.57
C PHE A 133 -33.39 2.51 -12.86
N ALA A 134 -33.32 3.19 -14.02
CA ALA A 134 -33.23 2.57 -15.33
C ALA A 134 -31.83 2.74 -15.94
N ILE A 135 -31.46 1.89 -16.90
CA ILE A 135 -30.16 1.96 -17.60
C ILE A 135 -29.91 3.36 -18.20
N LYS A 136 -30.97 4.05 -18.67
CA LYS A 136 -30.88 5.41 -19.22
C LYS A 136 -30.51 6.50 -18.20
N ASP A 137 -30.62 6.24 -16.90
CA ASP A 137 -30.22 7.18 -15.85
C ASP A 137 -28.68 7.26 -15.73
N LYS A 138 -27.96 6.28 -16.30
CA LYS A 138 -26.49 6.23 -16.42
C LYS A 138 -25.75 6.44 -15.08
N VAL A 139 -26.34 6.00 -13.98
CA VAL A 139 -25.69 6.08 -12.66
C VAL A 139 -24.43 5.24 -12.63
N THR A 140 -23.47 5.61 -11.78
CA THR A 140 -22.15 4.96 -11.75
C THR A 140 -21.84 4.37 -10.40
N ILE A 141 -21.06 3.29 -10.43
CA ILE A 141 -20.42 2.68 -9.26
C ILE A 141 -18.97 2.40 -9.57
N GLY A 142 -18.16 2.21 -8.54
CA GLY A 142 -16.79 1.77 -8.76
C GLY A 142 -15.90 1.92 -7.56
N LEU A 143 -14.64 2.24 -7.85
CA LEU A 143 -13.54 2.33 -6.91
C LEU A 143 -13.14 3.77 -6.70
N ALA A 144 -12.96 4.14 -5.44
CA ALA A 144 -12.31 5.36 -5.02
C ALA A 144 -11.05 5.09 -4.19
N MET A 145 -10.12 6.03 -4.20
CA MET A 145 -8.89 5.99 -3.42
C MET A 145 -8.64 7.34 -2.76
N MET A 146 -8.03 7.32 -1.59
CA MET A 146 -7.65 8.54 -0.87
C MET A 146 -6.15 8.78 -1.03
N LYS A 147 -5.77 9.97 -1.51
CA LYS A 147 -4.38 10.42 -1.43
C LYS A 147 -4.09 10.85 0.00
N THR A 148 -2.87 10.59 0.48
CA THR A 148 -2.47 11.02 1.83
C THR A 148 -2.57 12.54 1.95
N GLY A 149 -3.33 13.01 2.95
CA GLY A 149 -3.58 14.43 3.20
C GLY A 149 -4.89 14.95 2.61
N ASP A 150 -5.54 14.19 1.72
CA ASP A 150 -6.87 14.53 1.25
C ASP A 150 -7.91 14.10 2.29
N GLY A 151 -8.93 14.94 2.51
CA GLY A 151 -10.01 14.65 3.47
C GLY A 151 -11.13 13.77 2.92
N PHE A 152 -11.08 13.40 1.63
CA PHE A 152 -12.14 12.65 0.96
C PHE A 152 -11.58 11.71 -0.12
N PRO A 153 -12.12 10.48 -0.28
CA PRO A 153 -11.73 9.60 -1.38
C PRO A 153 -12.16 10.13 -2.75
N THR A 154 -11.33 9.91 -3.76
CA THR A 154 -11.56 10.29 -5.16
C THR A 154 -11.96 9.06 -5.97
N PRO A 155 -12.99 9.11 -6.85
CA PRO A 155 -13.19 8.03 -7.82
C PRO A 155 -11.95 7.87 -8.71
N VAL A 156 -11.46 6.65 -8.85
CA VAL A 156 -10.33 6.30 -9.72
C VAL A 156 -10.74 5.42 -10.88
N ALA A 157 -11.82 4.65 -10.72
CA ALA A 157 -12.44 3.89 -11.80
C ALA A 157 -13.93 3.71 -11.55
N VAL A 158 -14.75 3.82 -12.60
CA VAL A 158 -16.20 3.63 -12.52
C VAL A 158 -16.74 2.86 -13.71
N VAL A 159 -17.93 2.30 -13.54
CA VAL A 159 -18.72 1.65 -14.59
C VAL A 159 -20.15 2.16 -14.52
N ASN A 160 -20.86 2.11 -15.64
CA ASN A 160 -22.30 2.33 -15.64
C ASN A 160 -22.98 1.18 -14.90
N ALA A 161 -23.74 1.50 -13.86
CA ALA A 161 -24.45 0.50 -13.09
C ALA A 161 -25.73 0.08 -13.81
N GLN A 162 -26.10 -1.19 -13.66
CA GLN A 162 -27.34 -1.77 -14.14
C GLN A 162 -28.23 -2.09 -12.93
N PRO A 163 -29.56 -1.87 -13.01
CA PRO A 163 -30.45 -2.06 -11.87
C PRO A 163 -30.51 -3.53 -11.43
N GLY A 164 -30.52 -3.75 -10.11
CA GLY A 164 -30.66 -5.09 -9.53
C GLY A 164 -29.41 -5.97 -9.61
N MET A 165 -28.26 -5.44 -10.03
CA MET A 165 -27.03 -6.21 -10.21
C MET A 165 -26.15 -6.23 -8.96
N LYS A 166 -25.34 -7.29 -8.83
CA LYS A 166 -24.24 -7.37 -7.86
C LYS A 166 -22.91 -7.33 -8.59
N TYR A 167 -22.03 -6.46 -8.12
CA TYR A 167 -20.69 -6.27 -8.64
C TYR A 167 -19.68 -6.68 -7.59
N ASN A 168 -18.80 -7.63 -7.91
CA ASN A 168 -17.59 -7.86 -7.13
C ASN A 168 -16.47 -7.05 -7.78
N ILE A 169 -15.77 -6.23 -6.99
CA ILE A 169 -14.74 -5.32 -7.47
C ILE A 169 -13.44 -5.69 -6.79
N ALA A 170 -12.47 -6.17 -7.56
CA ALA A 170 -11.11 -6.46 -7.11
C ALA A 170 -10.19 -5.29 -7.49
N PRO A 171 -9.71 -4.49 -6.53
CA PRO A 171 -8.79 -3.40 -6.80
C PRO A 171 -7.46 -3.90 -7.38
N ALA A 172 -6.82 -3.06 -8.20
CA ALA A 172 -5.48 -3.32 -8.72
C ALA A 172 -4.48 -2.38 -8.04
N VAL A 173 -3.36 -2.94 -7.56
CA VAL A 173 -2.26 -2.15 -6.98
C VAL A 173 -1.26 -1.78 -8.07
N LYS A 174 -1.77 -1.09 -9.08
CA LYS A 174 -1.01 -0.69 -10.28
C LYS A 174 -1.39 0.72 -10.66
N PHE A 175 -0.38 1.56 -10.82
CA PHE A 175 -0.53 2.99 -11.04
C PHE A 175 0.17 3.40 -12.32
N TYR A 176 -0.28 4.49 -12.91
CA TYR A 176 0.28 5.08 -14.11
C TYR A 176 0.51 6.55 -13.89
N VAL A 177 1.50 7.09 -14.59
CA VAL A 177 1.76 8.53 -14.69
C VAL A 177 1.87 8.92 -16.16
N ALA A 178 1.15 9.97 -16.54
CA ALA A 178 1.17 10.52 -17.89
C ALA A 178 1.46 12.02 -17.85
N THR A 179 1.81 12.58 -19.01
CA THR A 179 1.90 14.04 -19.17
C THR A 179 0.60 14.61 -19.73
N GLY A 180 0.22 15.81 -19.29
CA GLY A 180 -0.97 16.50 -19.80
C GLY A 180 -1.68 17.35 -18.76
N ASP A 181 -2.66 18.14 -19.21
CA ASP A 181 -3.42 19.08 -18.39
C ASP A 181 -4.74 18.49 -17.85
N LYS A 182 -4.76 17.17 -17.60
CA LYS A 182 -5.94 16.49 -17.06
C LYS A 182 -6.27 17.01 -15.66
N ARG A 183 -7.55 17.33 -15.46
CA ARG A 183 -8.06 17.80 -14.18
C ARG A 183 -8.33 16.61 -13.27
N TYR A 184 -8.19 16.86 -11.97
CA TYR A 184 -8.62 15.91 -10.95
C TYR A 184 -10.08 15.43 -11.20
N GLY A 185 -10.30 14.12 -11.18
CA GLY A 185 -11.59 13.48 -11.45
C GLY A 185 -12.01 13.41 -12.92
N GLU A 186 -11.20 13.92 -13.86
CA GLU A 186 -11.48 13.84 -15.30
C GLU A 186 -11.41 12.40 -15.80
N LEU A 187 -12.44 11.99 -16.55
CA LEU A 187 -12.54 10.68 -17.17
C LEU A 187 -11.80 10.63 -18.51
N PHE A 188 -11.16 9.50 -18.77
CA PHE A 188 -10.54 9.22 -20.06
C PHE A 188 -10.52 7.71 -20.37
N ASP A 189 -10.24 7.39 -21.63
CA ASP A 189 -10.04 6.02 -22.08
C ASP A 189 -8.72 5.48 -21.52
N PHE A 190 -8.81 4.42 -20.72
CA PHE A 190 -7.63 3.83 -20.08
C PHE A 190 -6.64 3.27 -21.09
N VAL A 191 -7.12 2.57 -22.13
CA VAL A 191 -6.24 1.89 -23.10
C VAL A 191 -5.35 2.91 -23.79
N THR A 192 -5.95 3.96 -24.36
CA THR A 192 -5.23 5.04 -25.04
C THR A 192 -4.23 5.72 -24.10
N GLN A 193 -4.63 5.99 -22.85
CA GLN A 193 -3.76 6.72 -21.95
C GLN A 193 -2.61 5.87 -21.40
N SER A 194 -2.87 4.60 -21.10
CA SER A 194 -1.90 3.70 -20.48
C SER A 194 -0.73 3.36 -21.39
N THR A 195 -0.94 3.32 -22.71
CA THR A 195 0.13 3.02 -23.69
C THR A 195 1.23 4.08 -23.76
N GLU A 196 0.92 5.32 -23.37
CA GLU A 196 1.86 6.45 -23.37
C GLU A 196 2.32 6.85 -21.96
N SER A 197 2.07 5.99 -20.97
CA SER A 197 2.31 6.29 -19.56
C SER A 197 3.51 5.55 -18.98
N GLY A 198 4.09 6.14 -17.95
CA GLY A 198 4.98 5.45 -17.03
C GLY A 198 4.17 4.56 -16.09
N GLU A 199 4.70 3.39 -15.74
CA GLU A 199 3.98 2.37 -14.98
C GLU A 199 4.64 2.08 -13.63
N TYR A 200 3.82 1.96 -12.58
CA TYR A 200 4.22 1.46 -11.27
C TYR A 200 3.35 0.25 -10.91
N ASP A 201 3.90 -0.95 -10.97
CA ASP A 201 3.19 -2.20 -10.72
C ASP A 201 3.66 -2.84 -9.41
N PHE A 202 2.89 -2.65 -8.35
CA PHE A 202 3.11 -3.28 -7.04
C PHE A 202 2.21 -4.51 -6.83
N SER A 203 1.57 -5.02 -7.89
CA SER A 203 0.78 -6.23 -7.78
C SER A 203 1.65 -7.43 -7.41
N ALA A 204 1.02 -8.52 -6.97
CA ALA A 204 1.73 -9.75 -6.60
C ALA A 204 2.54 -10.37 -7.76
N THR A 205 2.21 -10.01 -9.01
CA THR A 205 2.88 -10.46 -10.22
C THR A 205 3.72 -9.38 -10.89
N GLY A 206 3.73 -8.15 -10.36
CA GLY A 206 4.46 -7.02 -10.91
C GLY A 206 5.89 -6.92 -10.41
N ASP A 207 6.72 -6.17 -11.12
CA ASP A 207 8.13 -5.95 -10.78
C ASP A 207 8.32 -5.25 -9.42
N GLY A 208 7.30 -4.51 -8.97
CA GLY A 208 7.26 -3.86 -7.67
C GLY A 208 6.71 -4.72 -6.54
N ASN A 209 6.48 -6.02 -6.74
CA ASN A 209 6.00 -6.91 -5.68
C ASN A 209 6.94 -6.88 -4.47
N GLY A 210 6.38 -6.71 -3.27
CA GLY A 210 7.13 -6.60 -2.02
C GLY A 210 7.77 -5.23 -1.78
N TYR A 211 7.68 -4.30 -2.72
CA TYR A 211 8.16 -2.93 -2.57
C TYR A 211 7.02 -1.96 -2.27
N ASN A 212 7.38 -0.77 -1.79
CA ASN A 212 6.41 0.28 -1.48
C ASN A 212 6.90 1.68 -1.88
N THR A 213 8.04 1.78 -2.54
CA THR A 213 8.54 3.02 -3.14
C THR A 213 8.99 2.73 -4.55
N SER A 214 8.74 3.66 -5.46
CA SER A 214 9.15 3.58 -6.86
C SER A 214 9.62 4.93 -7.37
N ASP A 215 10.60 4.89 -8.27
CA ASP A 215 11.10 6.04 -9.02
C ASP A 215 10.92 5.78 -10.52
N ILE A 216 10.35 6.74 -11.24
CA ILE A 216 10.37 6.77 -12.71
C ILE A 216 10.80 8.14 -13.21
N THR A 217 11.40 8.21 -14.39
CA THR A 217 11.86 9.45 -15.01
C THR A 217 11.17 9.65 -16.36
N TYR A 218 10.73 10.88 -16.64
CA TYR A 218 10.29 11.31 -17.96
C TYR A 218 11.39 12.15 -18.62
N ASP A 219 11.93 11.70 -19.75
CA ASP A 219 13.13 12.28 -20.36
C ASP A 219 12.85 13.37 -21.41
N SER A 220 13.91 13.94 -21.98
CA SER A 220 13.85 14.99 -23.01
C SER A 220 13.33 14.52 -24.36
N HIS A 221 13.27 13.22 -24.61
CA HIS A 221 12.71 12.61 -25.82
C HIS A 221 11.22 12.26 -25.66
N GLY A 222 10.64 12.54 -24.50
CA GLY A 222 9.27 12.20 -24.19
C GLY A 222 9.08 10.72 -23.84
N ALA A 223 10.14 10.03 -23.45
CA ALA A 223 10.12 8.62 -23.07
C ALA A 223 10.15 8.44 -21.55
N TRP A 224 9.57 7.33 -21.09
CA TRP A 224 9.63 6.89 -19.70
C TRP A 224 10.83 5.96 -19.49
N SER A 225 11.56 6.16 -18.40
CA SER A 225 12.54 5.17 -17.94
C SER A 225 11.85 3.92 -17.41
N GLU A 226 12.60 2.82 -17.29
CA GLU A 226 12.19 1.71 -16.43
C GLU A 226 11.95 2.20 -14.99
N THR A 227 10.93 1.63 -14.34
CA THR A 227 10.57 1.95 -12.96
C THR A 227 11.50 1.24 -12.00
N LYS A 228 12.13 2.01 -11.10
CA LYS A 228 13.03 1.49 -10.09
C LYS A 228 12.29 1.34 -8.76
N TYR A 229 12.12 0.12 -8.31
CA TYR A 229 11.46 -0.17 -7.04
C TYR A 229 12.46 -0.21 -5.88
N LYS A 230 12.04 0.27 -4.72
CA LYS A 230 12.85 0.36 -3.51
C LYS A 230 12.04 -0.09 -2.31
N SER A 231 12.72 -0.81 -1.43
CA SER A 231 12.25 -1.04 -0.07
C SER A 231 12.42 0.28 0.67
N GLN A 232 11.40 0.78 1.36
CA GLN A 232 11.70 1.78 2.37
C GLN A 232 12.52 1.11 3.47
N SER A 233 13.63 1.74 3.85
CA SER A 233 14.35 1.31 5.04
C SER A 233 13.41 1.40 6.25
N LEU A 234 13.58 0.51 7.21
CA LEU A 234 12.86 0.59 8.49
C LEU A 234 13.04 1.96 9.16
N PHE A 235 14.19 2.62 8.93
CA PHE A 235 14.49 3.97 9.41
C PHE A 235 13.65 5.04 8.71
N ALA A 236 13.48 5.00 7.38
CA ALA A 236 12.56 5.88 6.67
C ALA A 236 11.10 5.68 7.11
N LEU A 237 10.69 4.43 7.35
CA LEU A 237 9.36 4.10 7.86
C LEU A 237 9.11 4.59 9.31
N ALA A 238 10.19 4.86 10.04
CA ALA A 238 10.18 5.45 11.38
C ALA A 238 10.36 6.98 11.35
N GLY A 239 10.49 7.60 10.17
CA GLY A 239 10.73 9.04 10.02
C GLY A 239 12.17 9.47 10.35
N LEU A 240 13.12 8.53 10.43
CA LEU A 240 14.52 8.78 10.82
C LEU A 240 15.44 9.09 9.62
N GLY A 241 14.93 9.02 8.39
CA GLY A 241 15.68 9.28 7.15
C GLY A 241 16.57 8.10 6.71
N ASP A 242 16.88 8.03 5.41
CA ASP A 242 17.61 6.92 4.76
C ASP A 242 19.15 6.94 4.94
N GLY A 243 19.66 7.60 5.98
CA GLY A 243 21.11 7.84 6.16
C GLY A 243 21.74 7.24 7.43
N ALA A 244 21.00 6.47 8.22
CA ALA A 244 21.51 5.90 9.47
C ALA A 244 22.25 4.57 9.20
N GLU A 245 23.57 4.56 9.35
CA GLU A 245 24.34 3.31 9.28
C GLU A 245 24.10 2.44 10.52
N PRO A 246 23.79 1.14 10.36
CA PRO A 246 23.58 0.24 11.48
C PRO A 246 24.91 -0.31 12.00
N SER A 247 25.29 -0.01 13.25
CA SER A 247 26.38 -0.72 13.95
C SER A 247 25.90 -1.37 15.25
N THR A 248 25.94 -2.72 15.22
CA THR A 248 25.82 -3.72 16.30
C THR A 248 24.47 -3.95 17.01
N ALA A 249 24.34 -5.18 17.52
CA ALA A 249 23.12 -5.98 17.71
C ALA A 249 22.14 -5.51 18.81
N PHE A 250 20.85 -5.80 18.61
CA PHE A 250 19.75 -5.43 19.52
C PHE A 250 18.95 -6.64 20.03
N LYS A 251 18.59 -6.65 21.32
CA LYS A 251 17.77 -7.71 21.94
C LYS A 251 16.40 -7.16 22.33
N PHE A 252 15.33 -7.71 21.75
CA PHE A 252 13.94 -7.40 22.15
C PHE A 252 13.33 -8.60 22.90
N SER A 253 12.35 -8.38 23.78
CA SER A 253 11.75 -9.44 24.61
C SER A 253 10.30 -9.10 24.92
N ARG A 254 9.33 -9.77 24.26
CA ARG A 254 7.87 -9.78 24.53
C ARG A 254 7.21 -11.07 23.97
N PRO A 255 6.03 -11.50 24.47
CA PRO A 255 5.57 -12.89 24.37
C PRO A 255 4.93 -13.25 23.01
N ILE A 256 4.73 -14.57 22.86
CA ILE A 256 4.27 -15.34 21.68
C ILE A 256 3.39 -14.51 20.74
N LEU A 257 3.93 -14.27 19.56
CA LEU A 257 3.28 -13.55 18.47
C LEU A 257 2.30 -14.46 17.73
N ALA A 258 1.15 -13.93 17.33
CA ALA A 258 0.31 -14.57 16.32
C ALA A 258 1.14 -14.81 15.03
N GLN A 259 0.87 -15.92 14.32
CA GLN A 259 1.63 -16.36 13.13
C GLN A 259 1.86 -15.24 12.11
N HIS A 260 0.89 -14.34 11.93
CA HIS A 260 1.01 -13.21 11.02
C HIS A 260 2.14 -12.25 11.41
N THR A 261 2.27 -11.91 12.70
CA THR A 261 3.33 -11.02 13.18
C THR A 261 4.69 -11.71 13.18
N GLN A 262 4.74 -13.02 13.38
CA GLN A 262 5.96 -13.80 13.17
C GLN A 262 6.41 -13.72 11.70
N ASN A 263 5.51 -13.93 10.74
CA ASN A 263 5.82 -13.85 9.31
C ASN A 263 6.31 -12.46 8.92
N VAL A 264 5.68 -11.39 9.43
CA VAL A 264 6.13 -10.01 9.20
C VAL A 264 7.54 -9.77 9.75
N LEU A 265 7.86 -10.29 10.94
CA LEU A 265 9.21 -10.20 11.50
C LEU A 265 10.23 -11.06 10.75
N TYR A 266 9.85 -12.25 10.30
CA TYR A 266 10.69 -13.13 9.48
C TYR A 266 11.06 -12.45 8.17
N ASP A 267 10.07 -11.90 7.46
CA ASP A 267 10.30 -11.21 6.20
C ASP A 267 11.12 -9.93 6.39
N ALA A 268 10.86 -9.17 7.45
CA ALA A 268 11.64 -7.99 7.79
C ALA A 268 13.11 -8.32 8.11
N ALA A 269 13.37 -9.36 8.90
CA ALA A 269 14.71 -9.78 9.27
C ALA A 269 15.48 -10.34 8.07
N ARG A 270 14.84 -11.19 7.26
CA ARG A 270 15.43 -11.77 6.05
C ARG A 270 15.81 -10.69 5.04
N ARG A 271 14.95 -9.68 4.88
CA ARG A 271 15.18 -8.54 3.99
C ARG A 271 16.33 -7.66 4.46
N ALA A 272 16.34 -7.26 5.74
CA ALA A 272 17.41 -6.46 6.31
C ALA A 272 18.79 -7.14 6.20
N LEU A 273 18.84 -8.46 6.33
CA LEU A 273 20.09 -9.23 6.23
C LEU A 273 20.53 -9.50 4.78
N SER A 274 19.59 -9.53 3.82
CA SER A 274 19.92 -9.67 2.39
C SER A 274 20.64 -8.46 1.79
N GLU A 275 20.56 -7.29 2.46
CA GLU A 275 21.23 -6.06 2.05
C GLU A 275 22.70 -6.00 2.49
N LEU A 276 23.16 -6.95 3.32
CA LEU A 276 24.56 -7.05 3.76
C LEU A 276 25.41 -7.78 2.71
N LYS A 277 26.56 -7.19 2.33
CA LYS A 277 27.49 -7.70 1.29
C LYS A 277 28.30 -8.95 1.67
N TYR A 278 27.86 -9.73 2.64
CA TYR A 278 28.58 -10.94 3.09
C TYR A 278 27.97 -12.21 2.50
N LYS A 279 28.77 -13.25 2.34
CA LYS A 279 28.32 -14.56 1.84
C LYS A 279 27.32 -15.15 2.86
N HIS A 280 26.06 -15.25 2.46
CA HIS A 280 24.97 -15.58 3.37
C HIS A 280 25.02 -17.06 3.79
N TRP A 281 25.12 -17.32 5.09
CA TRP A 281 24.74 -18.61 5.67
C TRP A 281 23.21 -18.69 5.83
N PRO A 282 22.62 -19.89 5.90
CA PRO A 282 21.19 -20.04 6.11
C PRO A 282 20.76 -19.36 7.42
N LEU A 283 19.70 -18.56 7.34
CA LEU A 283 19.03 -18.06 8.55
C LEU A 283 18.36 -19.23 9.24
N GLU A 284 18.79 -19.53 10.46
CA GLU A 284 18.16 -20.54 11.29
C GLU A 284 17.19 -19.87 12.24
N PHE A 285 15.93 -20.32 12.15
CA PHE A 285 14.86 -19.88 13.02
C PHE A 285 14.50 -21.03 13.94
N TRP A 286 14.52 -20.77 15.23
CA TRP A 286 14.12 -21.74 16.24
C TRP A 286 13.09 -21.14 17.18
N GLU A 287 12.03 -21.91 17.43
CA GLU A 287 10.94 -21.56 18.33
C GLU A 287 10.88 -22.60 19.46
N ASP A 288 10.99 -22.14 20.71
CA ASP A 288 10.97 -22.99 21.89
C ASP A 288 9.66 -22.87 22.71
N GLY A 289 8.64 -22.29 22.08
CA GLY A 289 7.35 -21.95 22.70
C GLY A 289 7.42 -20.74 23.64
N LYS A 290 8.59 -20.13 23.87
CA LYS A 290 8.76 -18.93 24.70
C LYS A 290 9.50 -17.81 23.99
N ALA A 291 10.30 -18.14 22.99
CA ALA A 291 11.18 -17.25 22.28
C ALA A 291 11.25 -17.61 20.80
N LEU A 292 11.24 -16.59 19.94
CA LEU A 292 11.73 -16.74 18.58
C LEU A 292 13.22 -16.37 18.57
N THR A 293 14.07 -17.32 18.19
CA THR A 293 15.51 -17.07 18.05
C THR A 293 15.85 -17.00 16.57
N VAL A 294 16.48 -15.89 16.17
CA VAL A 294 17.05 -15.74 14.83
C VAL A 294 18.56 -15.86 14.98
N LYS A 295 19.13 -16.91 14.40
CA LYS A 295 20.57 -17.13 14.39
C LYS A 295 21.11 -16.73 13.02
N TYR A 296 22.15 -15.91 13.02
CA TYR A 296 22.85 -15.49 11.82
C TYR A 296 24.35 -15.55 12.07
N GLU A 297 25.06 -16.36 11.29
CA GLU A 297 26.51 -16.51 11.38
C GLU A 297 27.18 -15.60 10.36
N PHE A 298 28.10 -14.75 10.84
CA PHE A 298 28.93 -13.92 9.97
C PHE A 298 30.23 -14.66 9.66
N PRO A 299 30.67 -14.75 8.40
CA PRO A 299 31.99 -15.26 8.09
C PRO A 299 33.04 -14.32 8.69
N ALA A 300 33.97 -14.86 9.48
CA ALA A 300 35.10 -14.09 9.98
C ALA A 300 36.04 -13.73 8.83
N GLU A 301 36.52 -12.48 8.79
CA GLU A 301 37.38 -11.98 7.72
C GLU A 301 38.73 -12.72 7.59
N ASN A 302 39.16 -13.45 8.63
CA ASN A 302 40.49 -14.07 8.69
C ASN A 302 40.50 -15.56 9.11
N GLY A 303 39.45 -16.32 8.78
CA GLY A 303 39.52 -17.79 8.70
C GLY A 303 39.77 -18.60 9.99
N ASP A 304 39.99 -17.98 11.15
CA ASP A 304 40.41 -18.73 12.36
C ASP A 304 39.57 -18.53 13.63
N ASP A 305 38.48 -17.75 13.64
CA ASP A 305 37.53 -17.77 14.76
C ASP A 305 36.10 -17.40 14.32
N ASP A 306 35.15 -18.32 14.50
CA ASP A 306 33.72 -18.09 14.23
C ASP A 306 33.13 -17.16 15.30
N HIS A 307 32.86 -15.90 14.93
CA HIS A 307 32.10 -14.99 15.78
C HIS A 307 30.59 -15.23 15.62
N LEU A 308 30.04 -16.02 16.54
CA LEU A 308 28.61 -16.30 16.64
C LEU A 308 27.83 -15.09 17.19
N LEU A 309 27.02 -14.46 16.33
CA LEU A 309 26.04 -13.48 16.77
C LEU A 309 24.65 -14.16 16.91
N SER A 310 24.17 -14.32 18.14
CA SER A 310 22.85 -14.92 18.39
C SER A 310 21.84 -13.86 18.86
N LEU A 311 20.74 -13.70 18.11
CA LEU A 311 19.64 -12.81 18.48
C LEU A 311 18.53 -13.63 19.16
N ARG A 312 18.50 -13.62 20.49
CA ARG A 312 17.53 -14.39 21.27
C ARG A 312 16.43 -13.51 21.85
N LEU A 313 15.21 -13.62 21.33
CA LEU A 313 14.04 -12.87 21.80
C LEU A 313 13.33 -13.62 22.93
N LEU A 314 13.67 -13.34 24.19
CA LEU A 314 13.15 -14.12 25.32
C LEU A 314 11.71 -13.74 25.69
N GLY A 315 10.93 -14.69 26.21
CA GLY A 315 9.70 -14.44 26.96
C GLY A 315 9.98 -13.97 28.40
N LYS A 316 8.99 -13.31 29.02
CA LYS A 316 9.09 -12.60 30.32
C LYS A 316 9.81 -13.42 31.41
N GLY A 317 10.85 -12.85 32.03
CA GLY A 317 11.31 -13.26 33.37
C GLY A 317 12.76 -13.74 33.57
N SER A 318 13.63 -13.80 32.56
CA SER A 318 15.04 -14.17 32.78
C SER A 318 16.02 -13.10 32.27
N ARG A 319 16.89 -12.63 33.18
CA ARG A 319 18.09 -11.86 32.85
C ARG A 319 19.29 -12.79 32.97
N SER A 320 19.95 -13.05 31.86
CA SER A 320 21.32 -13.56 31.80
C SER A 320 22.00 -12.91 30.59
N LEU A 321 23.15 -12.31 30.85
CA LEU A 321 24.07 -11.79 29.85
C LEU A 321 25.23 -12.78 29.79
N ARG A 322 25.45 -13.42 28.65
CA ARG A 322 26.68 -14.15 28.36
C ARG A 322 27.08 -13.78 26.94
N GLY A 323 28.04 -12.87 26.84
CA GLY A 323 28.89 -12.73 25.68
C GLY A 323 30.30 -12.92 26.18
N ASP A 324 31.01 -13.91 25.67
CA ASP A 324 32.45 -13.96 25.81
C ASP A 324 33.01 -12.93 24.82
N LEU A 325 33.33 -11.76 25.35
CA LEU A 325 34.10 -10.73 24.65
C LEU A 325 35.39 -10.57 25.43
N GLY A 326 36.50 -11.01 24.85
CA GLY A 326 37.83 -10.60 25.30
C GLY A 326 37.91 -9.07 25.31
N ASN A 327 38.39 -8.52 26.43
CA ASN A 327 38.49 -7.08 26.69
C ASN A 327 39.11 -6.29 25.52
N THR A 328 38.42 -5.28 25.01
CA THR A 328 39.04 -4.02 24.56
C THR A 328 38.04 -2.86 24.65
N SER A 329 38.49 -1.74 25.19
CA SER A 329 37.74 -0.50 25.45
C SER A 329 37.96 0.54 24.37
N LEU A 330 36.92 1.28 23.94
CA LEU A 330 37.00 2.72 23.58
C LEU A 330 35.62 3.32 23.19
N GLY A 331 35.25 4.43 23.87
CA GLY A 331 34.42 5.57 23.42
C GLY A 331 32.99 5.35 22.90
N ALA A 332 31.97 5.80 23.67
CA ALA A 332 30.55 5.78 23.26
C ALA A 332 29.91 7.20 23.19
N PRO A 333 29.13 7.54 22.15
CA PRO A 333 28.24 8.72 22.13
C PRO A 333 26.72 8.39 22.12
N ALA A 334 25.90 9.41 22.40
CA ALA A 334 24.57 9.38 23.04
C ALA A 334 23.31 9.11 22.18
N VAL A 335 23.42 8.52 20.99
CA VAL A 335 22.29 8.22 20.07
C VAL A 335 21.32 7.07 20.48
N PRO A 336 21.64 6.11 21.37
CA PRO A 336 20.83 4.90 21.61
C PRO A 336 19.38 5.08 22.08
N LYS A 337 18.98 6.25 22.61
CA LYS A 337 17.64 6.48 23.18
C LYS A 337 16.53 6.66 22.13
N ALA A 338 16.84 7.19 20.95
CA ALA A 338 15.82 7.57 19.96
C ALA A 338 15.20 6.36 19.23
N LEU A 339 16.03 5.36 18.88
CA LEU A 339 15.56 4.13 18.22
C LEU A 339 14.75 3.24 19.17
N ALA A 340 15.14 3.19 20.45
CA ALA A 340 14.39 2.49 21.49
C ALA A 340 13.00 3.12 21.69
N SER A 341 12.90 4.46 21.68
CA SER A 341 11.62 5.18 21.79
C SER A 341 10.69 4.88 20.60
N ALA A 342 11.21 4.91 19.36
CA ALA A 342 10.39 4.70 18.16
C ALA A 342 9.82 3.27 18.03
N LEU A 343 10.55 2.27 18.52
CA LEU A 343 10.09 0.88 18.55
C LEU A 343 9.11 0.62 19.71
N ASP A 344 9.35 1.20 20.89
CA ASP A 344 8.36 1.16 21.98
C ASP A 344 7.05 1.89 21.59
N ASP A 345 7.12 3.02 20.89
CA ASP A 345 5.94 3.78 20.46
C ASP A 345 5.08 3.00 19.46
N LYS A 346 5.69 2.27 18.51
CA LYS A 346 4.93 1.39 17.58
C LYS A 346 4.41 0.13 18.25
N ILE A 347 5.15 -0.45 19.20
CA ILE A 347 4.69 -1.60 19.99
C ILE A 347 3.51 -1.20 20.89
N ASN A 348 3.53 0.00 21.47
CA ASN A 348 2.44 0.56 22.28
C ASN A 348 1.22 0.94 21.41
N ALA A 349 1.42 1.47 20.19
CA ALA A 349 0.34 1.76 19.26
C ALA A 349 -0.42 0.49 18.83
N ILE A 350 0.28 -0.63 18.63
CA ILE A 350 -0.32 -1.91 18.25
C ILE A 350 -1.03 -2.59 19.44
N SER A 351 -0.57 -2.37 20.67
CA SER A 351 -1.17 -2.96 21.87
C SER A 351 -2.33 -2.14 22.46
N GLY A 352 -2.44 -0.84 22.13
CA GLY A 352 -3.58 0.01 22.50
C GLY A 352 -4.87 -0.26 21.71
N GLU A 353 -4.81 -1.04 20.63
CA GLU A 353 -5.96 -1.42 19.79
C GLU A 353 -6.59 -2.77 20.19
N LEU A 354 -6.04 -3.47 21.19
CA LEU A 354 -6.65 -4.69 21.72
C LEU A 354 -7.64 -4.34 22.83
N PRO A 355 -8.89 -4.87 22.79
CA PRO A 355 -9.89 -4.57 23.82
C PRO A 355 -9.38 -5.02 25.19
N TYR A 356 -9.54 -4.16 26.19
CA TYR A 356 -9.22 -4.46 27.58
C TYR A 356 -10.06 -5.66 28.04
N GLY A 357 -9.41 -6.82 28.19
CA GLY A 357 -9.93 -7.95 28.94
C GLY A 357 -10.10 -9.24 28.14
N GLU A 358 -9.00 -9.87 27.72
CA GLU A 358 -8.87 -11.33 27.73
C GLU A 358 -7.46 -11.67 28.19
N THR A 359 -7.37 -12.42 29.30
CA THR A 359 -6.15 -12.86 29.99
C THR A 359 -5.46 -14.01 29.31
#